data_AF-A0A1E4U1H4-F1
#
_entry.id   AF-A0A1E4U1H4-F1
#
_cell.length_a   1.000
_cell.length_b   1.000
_cell.length_c   1.000
_cell.angle_alpha   90.00
_cell.angle_beta   90.00
_cell.angle_gamma   90.00
#
_symmetry.space_group_name_H-M   'P 1'
#
loop_
_entity.id
_entity.type
_entity.pdbx_description
1 polymer ?
#
loop_
_entity_poly.entity_id
_entity_poly.type
_entity_poly.pdbx_seq_one_letter_code
_entity_poly.pdbx_strand_id
1 'polypeptide(L)'
;MVIRTINDLPQDIWLLLVKEFLDEKDLVNLIQVNKDFNRTLTSNDIWRHLTLRKWFDNDYSNKEDLDRVGDYMRYYKSRSIIDQEIEQLVLNENANNDFILLSLENYKENCIPKLVELCDHYNKKEPKEFLMKRRLNHLSTIFRANYLLNFFKYKKIYDLLYSIVPGNSNNNNKIKFSEKSMEEILLILNNVDTYYYELLPYRKKVIDRVISEYLRVVNTPEYSYLLYKKKATQLVLLIVKIFFTVVKLPAHIENRTLTCIEDLMILRVYSGDIRGNHISLCSIISHICDKLGFKTYLTRSFFVVEDENFDEKRSYFFIKRSSAKVYDHCQVLNILRSNGVVQEKEVRQYFKRLTVLNLISNFFDSIDKHASVDTLELQDSANAAFTDRNDEIAKMLSLRLCSLDKNDIFYFRAIYKALLLMSPQNEWGNDSINEQNEISSTKNSFFVQLFCDTVINKIARYCPIQAFHIARMNMKVSGIEEILINFKKSYKLIPNFHETYNMVANRRINSDISKPEDKINPPYYVGDVLYHSRSEQDCIVVGWHYKTSYKTVILYYVCYTANGTIEVYEQSSIHKADYQDEIFSYQVTKFAEKDLLGLFFKKFDWNQKRFLCNDMLLELYPDL
;
A
#
# COMPACT_ATOMS: atom_id res chain seq x y z
N MET A 1 -21.01 22.04 44.32
CA MET A 1 -21.72 22.67 43.19
C MET A 1 -23.00 21.89 42.96
N VAL A 2 -24.16 22.51 43.04
CA VAL A 2 -25.45 21.83 42.78
C VAL A 2 -25.75 22.01 41.30
N ILE A 3 -25.70 20.92 40.53
CA ILE A 3 -26.07 20.91 39.11
C ILE A 3 -27.60 20.98 39.08
N ARG A 4 -28.16 22.09 38.59
CA ARG A 4 -29.62 22.29 38.53
C ARG A 4 -30.20 21.87 37.19
N THR A 5 -29.41 22.02 36.13
CA THR A 5 -29.74 21.65 34.77
C THR A 5 -28.54 21.01 34.09
N ILE A 6 -28.78 20.26 33.01
CA ILE A 6 -27.70 19.60 32.24
C ILE A 6 -26.71 20.62 31.63
N ASN A 7 -27.16 21.86 31.40
CA ASN A 7 -26.31 22.96 30.90
C ASN A 7 -25.21 23.35 31.91
N ASP A 8 -25.44 23.09 33.20
CA ASP A 8 -24.51 23.45 34.28
C ASP A 8 -23.34 22.44 34.41
N LEU A 9 -23.32 21.40 33.56
CA LEU A 9 -22.23 20.42 33.56
C LEU A 9 -20.89 21.09 33.17
N PRO A 10 -19.79 20.76 33.87
CA PRO A 10 -18.45 21.21 33.49
C PRO A 10 -18.09 20.83 32.06
N GLN A 11 -17.26 21.64 31.41
CA GLN A 11 -16.82 21.41 30.03
C GLN A 11 -16.17 20.03 29.84
N ASP A 12 -15.43 19.53 30.83
CA ASP A 12 -14.81 18.20 30.79
C ASP A 12 -15.84 17.06 30.74
N ILE A 13 -16.98 17.23 31.42
CA ILE A 13 -18.08 16.27 31.36
C ILE A 13 -18.77 16.34 30.00
N TRP A 14 -18.96 17.54 29.44
CA TRP A 14 -19.44 17.70 28.08
C TRP A 14 -18.53 17.04 27.06
N LEU A 15 -17.22 17.21 27.18
CA LEU A 15 -16.23 16.54 26.33
C LEU A 15 -16.36 15.02 26.40
N LEU A 16 -16.57 14.47 27.60
CA LEU A 16 -16.78 13.02 27.78
C LEU A 16 -18.11 12.55 27.17
N LEU A 17 -19.19 13.33 27.33
CA LEU A 17 -20.49 13.01 26.73
C LEU A 17 -20.43 13.02 25.20
N VAL A 18 -19.78 14.04 24.63
CA VAL A 18 -19.55 14.13 23.19
C VAL A 18 -18.71 12.96 22.69
N LYS A 19 -17.68 12.58 23.44
CA LYS A 19 -16.78 11.50 23.05
C LYS A 19 -17.49 10.15 22.99
N GLU A 20 -18.31 9.85 24.00
CA GLU A 20 -18.82 8.49 24.18
C GLU A 20 -20.26 8.30 23.67
N PHE A 21 -21.08 9.37 23.60
CA PHE A 21 -22.53 9.20 23.47
C PHE A 21 -23.23 10.07 22.41
N LEU A 22 -22.64 11.19 21.96
CA LEU A 22 -23.31 12.11 21.03
C LEU A 22 -22.69 12.05 19.64
N ASP A 23 -23.54 12.00 18.62
CA ASP A 23 -23.11 12.15 17.23
C ASP A 23 -23.16 13.62 16.76
N GLU A 24 -22.73 13.86 15.51
CA GLU A 24 -22.72 15.19 14.92
C GLU A 24 -24.12 15.83 14.84
N LYS A 25 -25.16 15.02 14.60
CA LYS A 25 -26.53 15.50 14.46
C LYS A 25 -27.10 15.89 15.81
N ASP A 26 -26.83 15.10 16.84
CA ASP A 26 -27.20 15.41 18.22
C ASP A 26 -26.63 16.75 18.65
N LEU A 27 -25.36 17.02 18.33
CA LEU A 27 -24.71 18.28 18.68
C LEU A 27 -25.33 19.48 17.97
N VAL A 28 -25.58 19.36 16.67
CA VAL A 28 -26.23 20.43 15.90
C VAL A 28 -27.62 20.73 16.46
N ASN A 29 -28.38 19.70 16.84
CA ASN A 29 -29.69 19.87 17.46
C ASN A 29 -29.60 20.51 18.85
N LEU A 30 -28.69 20.06 19.71
CA LEU A 30 -28.50 20.60 21.06
C LEU A 30 -28.05 22.08 21.05
N ILE A 31 -27.18 22.45 20.11
CA ILE A 31 -26.75 23.86 19.91
C ILE A 31 -27.95 24.78 19.66
N GLN A 32 -29.03 24.28 19.03
CA GLN A 32 -30.22 25.07 18.72
C GLN A 32 -31.19 25.21 19.90
N VAL A 33 -31.05 24.41 20.95
CA VAL A 33 -32.01 24.36 22.06
C VAL A 33 -31.98 25.63 22.92
N ASN A 34 -30.80 26.11 23.31
CA ASN A 34 -30.65 27.36 24.08
C ASN A 34 -29.25 27.98 23.94
N LYS A 35 -29.07 29.21 24.44
CA LYS A 35 -27.82 29.96 24.33
C LYS A 35 -26.66 29.33 25.11
N ASP A 36 -26.94 28.66 26.22
CA ASP A 36 -25.89 28.05 27.05
C ASP A 36 -25.33 26.80 26.38
N PHE A 37 -26.19 25.94 25.83
CA PHE A 37 -25.76 24.83 24.98
C PHE A 37 -24.99 25.31 23.77
N ASN A 38 -25.47 26.36 23.08
CA ASN A 38 -24.75 26.93 21.96
C ASN A 38 -23.33 27.32 22.38
N ARG A 39 -23.19 28.16 23.42
CA ARG A 39 -21.88 28.60 23.91
C ARG A 39 -20.96 27.44 24.29
N THR A 40 -21.48 26.45 25.00
CA THR A 40 -20.68 25.31 25.47
C THR A 40 -20.31 24.38 24.33
N LEU A 41 -21.27 23.98 23.49
CA LEU A 41 -21.09 23.00 22.41
C LEU A 41 -20.40 23.57 21.17
N THR A 42 -20.35 24.89 20.98
CA THR A 42 -19.49 25.53 19.98
C THR A 42 -18.06 25.77 20.47
N SER A 43 -17.71 25.32 21.68
CA SER A 43 -16.34 25.43 22.19
C SER A 43 -15.34 24.73 21.27
N ASN A 44 -14.19 25.37 21.07
CA ASN A 44 -13.10 24.82 20.26
C ASN A 44 -12.62 23.46 20.79
N ASP A 45 -12.65 23.21 22.10
CA ASP A 45 -12.18 21.93 22.65
C ASP A 45 -13.03 20.74 22.19
N ILE A 46 -14.35 20.94 22.09
CA ILE A 46 -15.30 19.93 21.63
C ILE A 46 -15.05 19.62 20.16
N TRP A 47 -15.05 20.65 19.31
CA TRP A 47 -14.85 20.48 17.87
C TRP A 47 -13.43 20.06 17.51
N ARG A 48 -12.42 20.45 18.29
CA ARG A 48 -11.05 19.94 18.17
C ARG A 48 -11.01 18.45 18.42
N HIS A 49 -11.69 17.97 19.46
CA HIS A 49 -11.75 16.54 19.73
C HIS A 49 -12.44 15.76 18.60
N LEU A 50 -13.57 16.25 18.09
CA LEU A 50 -14.28 15.63 16.97
C LEU A 50 -13.44 15.63 15.68
N THR A 51 -12.77 16.76 15.39
CA THR A 51 -11.85 16.91 14.26
C THR A 51 -10.69 15.92 14.37
N LEU A 52 -10.08 15.83 15.55
CA LEU A 52 -9.02 14.88 15.87
C LEU A 52 -9.49 13.45 15.60
N ARG A 53 -10.60 13.05 16.20
CA ARG A 53 -11.15 11.69 16.08
C ARG A 53 -11.49 11.32 14.63
N LYS A 54 -12.10 12.23 13.87
CA LYS A 54 -12.58 11.96 12.52
C LYS A 54 -11.46 11.92 11.48
N TRP A 55 -10.50 12.86 11.56
CA TRP A 55 -9.49 13.00 10.51
C TRP A 55 -8.05 12.84 10.97
N PHE A 56 -7.69 13.07 12.23
CA PHE A 56 -6.27 13.14 12.67
C PHE A 56 -5.86 12.06 13.68
N ASP A 57 -6.75 11.16 14.06
CA ASP A 57 -6.43 10.07 14.97
C ASP A 57 -5.55 9.01 14.28
N ASN A 58 -5.58 8.99 12.95
CA ASN A 58 -4.79 8.10 12.10
C ASN A 58 -3.49 8.76 11.63
N ASP A 59 -2.45 7.96 11.45
CA ASP A 59 -1.09 8.40 11.07
C ASP A 59 -0.98 8.93 9.61
N TYR A 60 -2.05 8.90 8.81
CA TYR A 60 -2.02 9.47 7.44
C TYR A 60 -2.13 10.98 7.41
N SER A 61 -2.52 11.62 8.52
CA SER A 61 -2.90 13.03 8.54
C SER A 61 -1.80 13.90 9.12
N ASN A 62 -1.54 15.01 8.45
CA ASN A 62 -0.54 15.98 8.89
C ASN A 62 -1.03 16.71 10.15
N LYS A 63 -0.49 16.33 11.32
CA LYS A 63 -0.85 16.96 12.59
C LYS A 63 -0.49 18.44 12.66
N GLU A 64 0.48 18.91 11.88
CA GLU A 64 0.80 20.33 11.81
C GLU A 64 -0.36 21.18 11.28
N ASP A 65 -1.21 20.59 10.43
CA ASP A 65 -2.37 21.30 9.89
C ASP A 65 -3.45 21.49 10.96
N LEU A 66 -3.53 20.59 11.94
CA LEU A 66 -4.43 20.71 13.08
C LEU A 66 -4.06 21.91 13.96
N ASP A 67 -2.78 22.09 14.27
CA ASP A 67 -2.31 23.17 15.13
C ASP A 67 -2.48 24.56 14.50
N ARG A 68 -2.68 24.61 13.17
CA ARG A 68 -2.99 25.84 12.42
C ARG A 68 -4.49 26.18 12.40
N VAL A 69 -5.36 25.30 12.89
CA VAL A 69 -6.81 25.54 12.91
C VAL A 69 -7.19 26.49 14.04
N GLY A 70 -7.64 27.70 13.69
CA GLY A 70 -8.13 28.68 14.67
C GLY A 70 -9.60 28.45 15.10
N ASP A 71 -10.43 27.92 14.21
CA ASP A 71 -11.86 27.64 14.45
C ASP A 71 -12.17 26.21 14.01
N TYR A 72 -12.26 25.31 14.99
CA TYR A 72 -12.44 23.88 14.72
C TYR A 72 -13.85 23.55 14.23
N MET A 73 -14.88 24.27 14.67
CA MET A 73 -16.25 24.03 14.20
C MET A 73 -16.39 24.39 12.72
N ARG A 74 -15.85 25.54 12.31
CA ARG A 74 -15.86 25.96 10.91
C ARG A 74 -15.01 25.02 10.06
N TYR A 75 -13.82 24.65 10.53
CA TYR A 75 -12.98 23.67 9.85
C TYR A 75 -13.73 22.35 9.65
N TYR A 76 -14.37 21.83 10.70
CA TYR A 76 -15.12 20.58 10.67
C TYR A 76 -16.23 20.60 9.62
N LYS A 77 -17.03 21.66 9.59
CA LYS A 77 -18.09 21.84 8.58
C LYS A 77 -17.54 21.87 7.17
N SER A 78 -16.51 22.70 6.94
CA SER A 78 -15.87 22.81 5.63
C SER A 78 -15.29 21.48 5.17
N ARG A 79 -14.63 20.75 6.07
CA ARG A 79 -14.01 19.46 5.76
C ARG A 79 -15.04 18.36 5.52
N SER A 80 -16.17 18.38 6.24
CA SER A 80 -17.28 17.44 6.01
C SER A 80 -17.95 17.66 4.66
N ILE A 81 -18.05 18.90 4.18
CA ILE A 81 -18.52 19.20 2.81
C ILE A 81 -17.57 18.57 1.79
N ILE A 82 -16.25 18.74 1.98
CA ILE A 82 -15.25 18.12 1.09
C ILE A 82 -15.40 16.59 1.08
N ASP A 83 -15.62 15.95 2.24
CA ASP A 83 -15.82 14.50 2.29
C ASP A 83 -17.08 14.05 1.55
N GLN A 84 -18.15 14.84 1.62
CA GLN A 84 -19.37 14.58 0.84
C GLN A 84 -19.10 14.73 -0.67
N GLU A 85 -18.36 15.77 -1.09
CA GLU A 85 -17.97 15.96 -2.49
C GLU A 85 -17.12 14.78 -3.00
N ILE A 86 -16.14 14.32 -2.22
CA ILE A 86 -15.31 13.15 -2.54
C ILE A 86 -16.20 11.90 -2.70
N GLU A 87 -17.10 11.67 -1.75
CA GLU A 87 -18.02 10.53 -1.80
C GLU A 87 -18.89 10.56 -3.06
N GLN A 88 -19.48 11.70 -3.39
CA GLN A 88 -20.27 11.87 -4.61
C GLN A 88 -19.43 11.63 -5.88
N LEU A 89 -18.18 12.11 -5.91
CA LEU A 89 -17.28 11.86 -7.04
C LEU A 89 -16.98 10.38 -7.23
N VAL A 90 -16.73 9.64 -6.15
CA VAL A 90 -16.44 8.19 -6.20
C VAL A 90 -17.69 7.39 -6.58
N LEU A 91 -18.86 7.77 -6.05
CA LEU A 91 -20.14 7.13 -6.31
C LEU A 91 -20.70 7.41 -7.71
N ASN A 92 -20.24 8.46 -8.40
CA ASN A 92 -20.72 8.81 -9.73
C ASN A 92 -20.22 7.79 -10.78
N GLU A 93 -21.02 6.77 -11.06
CA GLU A 93 -20.68 5.67 -11.98
C GLU A 93 -20.34 6.13 -13.40
N ASN A 94 -20.87 7.27 -13.84
CA ASN A 94 -20.62 7.83 -15.16
C ASN A 94 -19.35 8.68 -15.25
N ALA A 95 -18.71 9.00 -14.12
CA ALA A 95 -17.51 9.82 -14.13
C ALA A 95 -16.30 9.00 -14.60
N ASN A 96 -15.57 9.53 -15.58
CA ASN A 96 -14.28 8.99 -15.98
C ASN A 96 -13.30 9.07 -14.79
N ASN A 97 -12.59 7.99 -14.50
CA ASN A 97 -11.56 7.92 -13.46
C ASN A 97 -10.52 9.06 -13.57
N ASP A 98 -10.14 9.46 -14.78
CA ASP A 98 -9.19 10.58 -14.99
C ASP A 98 -9.78 11.92 -14.50
N PHE A 99 -11.07 12.14 -14.73
CA PHE A 99 -11.76 13.33 -14.25
C PHE A 99 -11.88 13.34 -12.73
N ILE A 100 -12.20 12.19 -12.13
CA ILE A 100 -12.23 12.03 -10.66
C ILE A 100 -10.85 12.33 -10.10
N LEU A 101 -9.79 11.79 -10.72
CA LEU A 101 -8.42 11.97 -10.29
C LEU A 101 -8.02 13.46 -10.27
N LEU A 102 -8.22 14.17 -11.38
CA LEU A 102 -7.94 15.60 -11.50
C LEU A 102 -8.74 16.42 -10.48
N SER A 103 -9.99 16.05 -10.24
CA SER A 103 -10.84 16.71 -9.24
C SER A 103 -10.30 16.49 -7.83
N LEU A 104 -9.82 15.28 -7.52
CA LEU A 104 -9.29 14.92 -6.21
C LEU A 104 -7.92 15.50 -5.92
N GLU A 105 -7.10 15.76 -6.94
CA GLU A 105 -5.82 16.44 -6.75
C GLU A 105 -5.98 17.82 -6.09
N ASN A 106 -7.11 18.50 -6.30
CA ASN A 106 -7.42 19.76 -5.64
C ASN A 106 -7.57 19.62 -4.12
N TYR A 107 -8.05 18.47 -3.64
CA TYR A 107 -8.18 18.19 -2.22
C TYR A 107 -6.88 17.65 -1.60
N LYS A 108 -5.90 17.21 -2.41
CA LYS A 108 -4.61 16.66 -1.95
C LYS A 108 -4.81 15.51 -0.95
N GLU A 109 -4.01 15.44 0.12
CA GLU A 109 -4.08 14.39 1.14
C GLU A 109 -5.38 14.41 1.96
N ASN A 110 -6.17 15.48 1.89
CA ASN A 110 -7.46 15.54 2.56
C ASN A 110 -8.43 14.49 2.03
N CYS A 111 -8.29 13.99 0.79
CA CYS A 111 -9.21 12.94 0.34
C CYS A 111 -8.93 11.56 0.95
N ILE A 112 -7.72 11.31 1.47
CA ILE A 112 -7.28 9.98 1.90
C ILE A 112 -8.18 9.39 3.00
N PRO A 113 -8.53 10.10 4.09
CA PRO A 113 -9.38 9.52 5.14
C PRO A 113 -10.73 9.03 4.62
N LYS A 114 -11.38 9.80 3.75
CA LYS A 114 -12.69 9.41 3.19
C LYS A 114 -12.56 8.26 2.20
N LEU A 115 -11.50 8.23 1.39
CA LEU A 115 -11.25 7.10 0.50
C LEU A 115 -10.97 5.80 1.29
N VAL A 116 -10.23 5.87 2.40
CA VAL A 116 -10.01 4.73 3.31
C VAL A 116 -11.34 4.27 3.92
N GLU A 117 -12.20 5.20 4.34
CA GLU A 117 -13.54 4.88 4.84
C GLU A 117 -14.36 4.13 3.79
N LEU A 118 -14.39 4.62 2.55
CA LEU A 118 -15.16 4.04 1.43
C LEU A 118 -14.68 2.64 1.01
N CYS A 119 -13.43 2.28 1.29
CA CYS A 119 -12.94 0.91 1.06
C CYS A 119 -13.58 -0.11 2.02
N ASP A 120 -14.28 0.33 3.08
CA ASP A 120 -15.08 -0.44 4.03
C ASP A 120 -14.32 -1.45 4.92
N HIS A 121 -13.33 -2.16 4.39
CA HIS A 121 -12.59 -3.23 5.08
C HIS A 121 -11.50 -2.75 6.05
N TYR A 122 -11.14 -1.47 6.01
CA TYR A 122 -10.18 -0.91 6.95
C TYR A 122 -10.79 -0.64 8.35
N ASN A 123 -12.12 -0.64 8.48
CA ASN A 123 -12.83 -0.36 9.73
C ASN A 123 -13.25 -1.66 10.46
N LYS A 124 -12.30 -2.24 11.21
CA LYS A 124 -12.33 -3.60 11.81
C LYS A 124 -13.31 -3.87 12.96
N LYS A 125 -14.44 -3.16 13.09
CA LYS A 125 -15.36 -3.34 14.23
C LYS A 125 -16.42 -4.42 14.05
N GLU A 126 -16.73 -4.79 12.82
CA GLU A 126 -17.80 -5.74 12.52
C GLU A 126 -17.27 -7.16 12.24
N PRO A 127 -18.07 -8.21 12.45
CA PRO A 127 -17.71 -9.58 12.05
C PRO A 127 -17.37 -9.67 10.56
N LYS A 128 -16.33 -10.44 10.22
CA LYS A 128 -15.81 -10.55 8.85
C LYS A 128 -16.90 -10.90 7.82
N GLU A 129 -17.82 -11.81 8.17
CA GLU A 129 -18.89 -12.22 7.26
C GLU A 129 -19.84 -11.07 6.90
N PHE A 130 -20.24 -10.27 7.90
CA PHE A 130 -21.10 -9.10 7.69
C PHE A 130 -20.40 -8.07 6.80
N LEU A 131 -19.11 -7.84 7.05
CA LEU A 131 -18.29 -6.96 6.25
C LEU A 131 -18.19 -7.43 4.79
N MET A 132 -17.96 -8.72 4.55
CA MET A 132 -17.91 -9.25 3.17
C MET A 132 -19.26 -9.13 2.46
N LYS A 133 -20.37 -9.38 3.15
CA LYS A 133 -21.73 -9.17 2.60
C LYS A 133 -21.98 -7.71 2.25
N ARG A 134 -21.54 -6.75 3.09
CA ARG A 134 -21.64 -5.32 2.79
C ARG A 134 -20.80 -4.94 1.57
N ARG A 135 -19.56 -5.43 1.49
CA ARG A 135 -18.66 -5.15 0.35
C ARG A 135 -19.25 -5.60 -0.98
N LEU A 136 -19.93 -6.74 -1.00
CA LEU A 136 -20.63 -7.23 -2.19
C LEU A 136 -21.74 -6.27 -2.67
N ASN A 137 -22.22 -5.33 -1.86
CA ASN A 137 -23.19 -4.33 -2.28
C ASN A 137 -22.56 -3.06 -2.89
N HIS A 138 -21.25 -2.87 -2.75
CA HIS A 138 -20.54 -1.63 -3.06
C HIS A 138 -19.23 -1.87 -3.83
N LEU A 139 -19.17 -2.90 -4.68
CA LEU A 139 -17.94 -3.34 -5.34
C LEU A 139 -17.31 -2.22 -6.20
N SER A 140 -18.11 -1.54 -7.03
CA SER A 140 -17.63 -0.45 -7.89
C SER A 140 -17.04 0.71 -7.07
N THR A 141 -17.72 1.10 -6.00
CA THR A 141 -17.28 2.15 -5.07
C THR A 141 -15.96 1.78 -4.40
N ILE A 142 -15.86 0.57 -3.86
CA ILE A 142 -14.65 0.07 -3.19
C ILE A 142 -13.48 0.03 -4.17
N PHE A 143 -13.70 -0.49 -5.39
CA PHE A 143 -12.67 -0.53 -6.42
C PHE A 143 -12.14 0.87 -6.73
N ARG A 144 -13.02 1.84 -6.98
CA ARG A 144 -12.64 3.22 -7.29
C ARG A 144 -11.92 3.88 -6.13
N ALA A 145 -12.43 3.74 -4.92
CA ALA A 145 -11.78 4.27 -3.73
C ALA A 145 -10.36 3.69 -3.59
N ASN A 146 -10.20 2.37 -3.73
CA ASN A 146 -8.90 1.72 -3.66
C ASN A 146 -7.96 2.12 -4.81
N TYR A 147 -8.48 2.26 -6.04
CA TYR A 147 -7.72 2.75 -7.19
C TYR A 147 -7.14 4.14 -6.91
N LEU A 148 -7.97 5.06 -6.39
CA LEU A 148 -7.56 6.42 -6.04
C LEU A 148 -6.56 6.42 -4.88
N LEU A 149 -6.76 5.60 -3.85
CA LEU A 149 -5.78 5.42 -2.78
C LEU A 149 -4.44 4.94 -3.32
N ASN A 150 -4.43 3.93 -4.20
CA ASN A 150 -3.22 3.44 -4.84
C ASN A 150 -2.50 4.54 -5.63
N PHE A 151 -3.24 5.39 -6.32
CA PHE A 151 -2.64 6.57 -6.96
C PHE A 151 -1.92 7.47 -5.95
N PHE A 152 -2.57 7.87 -4.86
CA PHE A 152 -1.93 8.72 -3.85
C PHE A 152 -0.71 8.06 -3.20
N LYS A 153 -0.80 6.76 -2.91
CA LYS A 153 0.34 5.94 -2.41
C LYS A 153 1.54 6.02 -3.35
N TYR A 154 1.32 5.78 -4.64
CA TYR A 154 2.38 5.77 -5.63
C TYR A 154 2.92 7.16 -5.95
N LYS A 155 2.06 8.19 -5.92
CA LYS A 155 2.46 9.58 -6.03
C LYS A 155 3.46 9.97 -4.92
N LYS A 156 3.22 9.56 -3.67
CA LYS A 156 4.17 9.82 -2.57
C LYS A 156 5.54 9.20 -2.81
N ILE A 157 5.59 7.98 -3.34
CA ILE A 157 6.85 7.31 -3.69
C ILE A 157 7.52 8.03 -4.85
N TYR A 158 6.77 8.39 -5.89
CA TYR A 158 7.29 9.14 -7.02
C TYR A 158 7.88 10.48 -6.58
N ASP A 159 7.16 11.25 -5.76
CA ASP A 159 7.62 12.54 -5.24
C ASP A 159 8.91 12.40 -4.43
N LEU A 160 9.02 11.33 -3.61
CA LEU A 160 10.24 10.98 -2.91
C LEU A 160 11.38 10.71 -3.89
N LEU A 161 11.20 9.80 -4.85
CA LEU A 161 12.24 9.43 -5.80
C LEU A 161 12.68 10.63 -6.67
N TYR A 162 11.72 11.43 -7.12
CA TYR A 162 11.96 12.64 -7.91
C TYR A 162 12.77 13.68 -7.11
N SER A 163 12.49 13.84 -5.81
CA SER A 163 13.20 14.80 -4.94
C SER A 163 14.69 14.50 -4.75
N ILE A 164 15.10 13.25 -4.98
CA ILE A 164 16.48 12.79 -4.75
C ILE A 164 17.33 12.98 -6.01
N VAL A 165 16.73 13.13 -7.18
CA VAL A 165 17.46 13.33 -8.44
C VAL A 165 18.19 14.68 -8.40
N PRO A 166 19.53 14.68 -8.51
CA PRO A 166 20.32 15.90 -8.61
C PRO A 166 19.87 16.74 -9.82
N GLY A 167 19.59 18.04 -9.60
CA GLY A 167 19.27 18.98 -10.68
C GLY A 167 17.77 19.24 -10.94
N ASN A 168 16.86 18.41 -10.43
CA ASN A 168 15.40 18.55 -10.66
C ASN A 168 14.62 19.22 -9.54
N SER A 169 15.27 19.57 -8.42
CA SER A 169 14.56 20.15 -7.30
C SER A 169 14.41 21.67 -7.46
N ASN A 170 13.17 22.17 -7.50
CA ASN A 170 12.88 23.45 -6.86
C ASN A 170 13.43 23.37 -5.42
N ASN A 171 14.33 24.29 -5.03
CA ASN A 171 15.10 24.22 -3.78
C ASN A 171 14.24 23.87 -2.54
N ASN A 172 12.97 24.27 -2.52
CA ASN A 172 12.03 24.01 -1.44
C ASN A 172 11.70 22.52 -1.22
N ASN A 173 11.69 21.67 -2.26
CA ASN A 173 11.36 20.25 -2.10
C ASN A 173 12.56 19.42 -1.64
N LYS A 174 13.79 19.77 -2.06
CA LYS A 174 15.02 19.06 -1.65
C LYS A 174 15.27 19.17 -0.16
N ILE A 175 15.03 20.36 0.40
CA ILE A 175 15.18 20.65 1.84
C ILE A 175 14.21 19.78 2.66
N LYS A 176 12.94 19.71 2.23
CA LYS A 176 11.89 18.95 2.94
C LYS A 176 12.17 17.46 3.09
N PHE A 177 12.86 16.81 2.14
CA PHE A 177 13.18 15.39 2.26
C PHE A 177 14.49 15.12 3.00
N SER A 178 15.43 16.07 3.00
CA SER A 178 16.67 15.93 3.79
C SER A 178 16.43 16.01 5.30
N GLU A 179 15.33 16.64 5.71
CA GLU A 179 14.94 16.77 7.12
C GLU A 179 14.17 15.56 7.66
N LYS A 180 13.66 14.69 6.78
CA LYS A 180 12.91 13.50 7.19
C LYS A 180 13.83 12.46 7.82
N SER A 181 13.34 11.85 8.88
CA SER A 181 13.97 10.68 9.50
C SER A 181 13.94 9.47 8.56
N MET A 182 14.87 8.52 8.75
CA MET A 182 14.93 7.31 7.92
C MET A 182 13.65 6.47 8.05
N GLU A 183 12.99 6.51 9.20
CA GLU A 183 11.70 5.83 9.42
C GLU A 183 10.61 6.44 8.54
N GLU A 184 10.54 7.77 8.42
CA GLU A 184 9.56 8.44 7.55
C GLU A 184 9.83 8.15 6.06
N ILE A 185 11.09 8.05 5.66
CA ILE A 185 11.44 7.65 4.28
C ILE A 185 10.99 6.21 4.02
N LEU A 186 11.29 5.28 4.93
CA LEU A 186 10.81 3.90 4.83
C LEU A 186 9.28 3.81 4.88
N LEU A 187 8.61 4.68 5.64
CA LEU A 187 7.16 4.76 5.69
C LEU A 187 6.57 5.18 4.34
N ILE A 188 7.21 6.13 3.66
CA ILE A 188 6.84 6.52 2.30
C ILE A 188 7.04 5.33 1.35
N LEU A 189 8.18 4.65 1.42
CA LEU A 189 8.42 3.46 0.60
C LEU A 189 7.38 2.37 0.88
N ASN A 190 6.93 2.18 2.13
CA ASN A 190 5.90 1.20 2.51
C ASN A 190 4.54 1.42 1.83
N ASN A 191 4.31 2.53 1.13
CA ASN A 191 3.12 2.75 0.29
C ASN A 191 3.03 1.73 -0.87
N VAL A 192 4.11 1.01 -1.18
CA VAL A 192 4.07 -0.13 -2.11
C VAL A 192 3.29 -1.32 -1.56
N ASP A 193 3.15 -1.43 -0.23
CA ASP A 193 2.43 -2.52 0.41
C ASP A 193 0.92 -2.39 0.11
N THR A 194 0.32 -3.46 -0.37
CA THR A 194 -1.13 -3.56 -0.61
C THR A 194 -1.93 -3.33 0.68
N TYR A 195 -1.37 -3.72 1.83
CA TYR A 195 -1.99 -3.60 3.15
C TYR A 195 -1.58 -2.33 3.91
N TYR A 196 -0.98 -1.32 3.24
CA TYR A 196 -0.50 -0.09 3.89
C TYR A 196 -1.51 0.54 4.85
N TYR A 197 -2.76 0.72 4.40
CA TYR A 197 -3.80 1.34 5.22
C TYR A 197 -4.28 0.44 6.36
N GLU A 198 -4.21 -0.88 6.20
CA GLU A 198 -4.57 -1.80 7.28
C GLU A 198 -3.49 -1.84 8.39
N LEU A 199 -2.22 -1.69 8.00
CA LEU A 199 -1.08 -1.85 8.89
C LEU A 199 -0.66 -0.55 9.58
N LEU A 200 -0.98 0.62 9.03
CA LEU A 200 -0.52 1.89 9.61
C LEU A 200 -0.95 2.10 11.07
N PRO A 201 -2.17 1.73 11.53
CA PRO A 201 -2.57 1.93 12.92
C PRO A 201 -1.64 1.24 13.94
N TYR A 202 -0.94 0.17 13.55
CA TYR A 202 0.03 -0.50 14.43
C TYR A 202 1.23 0.37 14.76
N ARG A 203 1.65 1.27 13.86
CA ARG A 203 2.79 2.19 14.07
C ARG A 203 2.59 3.04 15.31
N LYS A 204 1.53 3.86 15.33
CA LYS A 204 1.15 4.69 16.49
C LYS A 204 0.97 3.86 17.76
N LYS A 205 0.21 2.76 17.67
CA LYS A 205 -0.06 1.88 18.81
C LYS A 205 1.21 1.32 19.44
N VAL A 206 2.18 0.87 18.63
CA VAL A 206 3.45 0.34 19.12
C VAL A 206 4.32 1.45 19.69
N ILE A 207 4.47 2.58 18.99
CA ILE A 207 5.27 3.71 19.47
C ILE A 207 4.73 4.19 20.83
N ASP A 208 3.44 4.45 20.94
CA ASP A 208 2.81 4.95 22.17
C ASP A 208 2.97 3.94 23.31
N ARG A 209 2.83 2.64 23.02
CA ARG A 209 3.03 1.58 24.01
C ARG A 209 4.48 1.46 24.45
N VAL A 210 5.46 1.52 23.53
CA VAL A 210 6.88 1.47 23.86
C VAL A 210 7.28 2.67 24.72
N ILE A 211 6.83 3.88 24.37
CA ILE A 211 7.06 5.09 25.15
C ILE A 211 6.43 4.97 26.54
N SER A 212 5.17 4.53 26.61
CA SER A 212 4.46 4.37 27.89
C SER A 212 5.16 3.37 28.81
N GLU A 213 5.57 2.23 28.27
CA GLU A 213 6.33 1.22 29.02
C GLU A 213 7.72 1.73 29.40
N TYR A 214 8.41 2.46 28.52
CA TYR A 214 9.70 3.08 28.83
C TYR A 214 9.57 4.06 30.00
N LEU A 215 8.59 4.97 29.96
CA LEU A 215 8.34 5.93 31.03
C LEU A 215 7.98 5.23 32.34
N ARG A 216 7.20 4.15 32.27
CA ARG A 216 6.89 3.32 33.45
C ARG A 216 8.14 2.71 34.07
N VAL A 217 9.03 2.14 33.25
CA VAL A 217 10.24 1.46 33.73
C VAL A 217 11.31 2.46 34.20
N VAL A 218 11.53 3.56 33.48
CA VAL A 218 12.58 4.53 33.82
C VAL A 218 12.31 5.25 35.14
N ASN A 219 11.03 5.40 35.52
CA ASN A 219 10.60 5.98 36.80
C ASN A 219 10.77 5.02 37.99
N THR A 220 11.21 3.78 37.77
CA THR A 220 11.57 2.89 38.88
C THR A 220 12.92 3.30 39.49
N PRO A 221 13.17 3.05 40.80
CA PRO A 221 14.43 3.44 41.45
C PRO A 221 15.69 2.91 40.76
N GLU A 222 15.62 1.69 40.22
CA GLU A 222 16.73 1.02 39.51
C GLU A 222 17.18 1.81 38.27
N TYR A 223 16.23 2.31 37.48
CA TYR A 223 16.51 2.99 36.21
C TYR A 223 16.56 4.52 36.35
N SER A 224 15.97 5.09 37.38
CA SER A 224 16.01 6.53 37.68
C SER A 224 17.46 7.03 37.82
N TYR A 225 18.34 6.19 38.37
CA TYR A 225 19.77 6.48 38.45
C TYR A 225 20.45 6.58 37.08
N LEU A 226 20.03 5.77 36.10
CA LEU A 226 20.58 5.82 34.74
C LEU A 226 20.19 7.11 34.02
N LEU A 227 18.97 7.58 34.25
CA LEU A 227 18.48 8.86 33.77
C LEU A 227 19.27 10.02 34.39
N TYR A 228 19.47 9.98 35.71
CA TYR A 228 20.29 10.97 36.43
C TYR A 228 21.73 11.02 35.90
N LYS A 229 22.33 9.86 35.65
CA LYS A 229 23.69 9.76 35.08
C LYS A 229 23.77 9.98 33.57
N LYS A 230 22.65 10.28 32.90
CA LYS A 230 22.58 10.49 31.44
C LYS A 230 23.25 9.36 30.63
N LYS A 231 23.07 8.11 31.06
CA LYS A 231 23.64 6.94 30.36
C LYS A 231 22.80 6.56 29.15
N ALA A 232 22.92 7.35 28.08
CA ALA A 232 22.10 7.23 26.87
C ALA A 232 22.12 5.81 26.28
N THR A 233 23.28 5.18 26.16
CA THR A 233 23.42 3.81 25.63
C THR A 233 22.60 2.79 26.42
N GLN A 234 22.59 2.88 27.75
CA GLN A 234 21.84 1.93 28.59
C GLN A 234 20.33 2.15 28.51
N LEU A 235 19.91 3.41 28.43
CA LEU A 235 18.50 3.77 28.24
C LEU A 235 18.00 3.35 26.85
N VAL A 236 18.83 3.50 25.81
CA VAL A 236 18.49 3.04 24.46
C VAL A 236 18.46 1.51 24.37
N LEU A 237 19.35 0.79 25.06
CA LEU A 237 19.24 -0.67 25.19
C LEU A 237 17.91 -1.09 25.82
N LEU A 238 17.44 -0.36 26.83
CA LEU A 238 16.13 -0.59 27.44
C LEU A 238 15.00 -0.38 26.42
N ILE A 239 15.05 0.71 25.63
CA ILE A 239 14.07 0.97 24.55
C ILE A 239 14.01 -0.20 23.57
N VAL A 240 15.17 -0.70 23.11
CA VAL A 240 15.24 -1.85 22.19
C VAL A 240 14.60 -3.10 22.81
N LYS A 241 14.88 -3.39 24.09
CA LYS A 241 14.29 -4.52 24.81
C LYS A 241 12.77 -4.39 24.93
N ILE A 242 12.28 -3.20 25.27
CA ILE A 242 10.84 -2.92 25.37
C ILE A 242 10.17 -3.07 24.00
N PHE A 243 10.77 -2.54 22.94
CA PHE A 243 10.25 -2.66 21.58
C PHE A 243 9.99 -4.11 21.18
N PHE A 244 10.97 -5.00 21.34
CA PHE A 244 10.80 -6.42 21.02
C PHE A 244 9.76 -7.10 21.93
N THR A 245 9.63 -6.65 23.18
CA THR A 245 8.58 -7.13 24.10
C THR A 245 7.19 -6.70 23.67
N VAL A 246 7.06 -5.51 23.06
CA VAL A 246 5.78 -4.93 22.62
C VAL A 246 5.29 -5.56 21.31
N VAL A 247 6.19 -5.71 20.32
CA VAL A 247 5.82 -6.21 18.98
C VAL A 247 5.49 -7.70 18.96
N LYS A 248 5.99 -8.50 19.93
CA LYS A 248 5.73 -9.94 20.10
C LYS A 248 5.66 -10.72 18.77
N LEU A 249 6.81 -11.16 18.30
CA LEU A 249 6.88 -12.02 17.12
C LEU A 249 6.36 -13.43 17.44
N PRO A 250 5.57 -14.05 16.55
CA PRO A 250 5.26 -15.47 16.66
C PRO A 250 6.54 -16.32 16.62
N ALA A 251 6.61 -17.40 17.41
CA ALA A 251 7.81 -18.23 17.54
C ALA A 251 8.35 -18.77 16.20
N HIS A 252 7.45 -19.08 15.26
CA HIS A 252 7.84 -19.53 13.92
C HIS A 252 8.53 -18.43 13.12
N ILE A 253 8.11 -17.17 13.30
CA ILE A 253 8.79 -16.02 12.73
C ILE A 253 10.14 -15.86 13.39
N GLU A 254 10.29 -16.07 14.70
CA GLU A 254 11.57 -16.02 15.44
C GLU A 254 12.58 -17.11 15.09
N ASN A 255 12.15 -18.20 14.44
CA ASN A 255 13.05 -19.30 14.00
C ASN A 255 13.49 -19.24 12.53
N ARG A 256 12.80 -18.49 11.67
CA ARG A 256 13.18 -18.26 10.26
C ARG A 256 14.65 -17.80 10.07
N THR A 257 15.41 -18.41 9.17
CA THR A 257 16.81 -17.99 8.90
C THR A 257 16.91 -17.00 7.74
N LEU A 258 16.04 -17.14 6.74
CA LEU A 258 16.03 -16.37 5.51
C LEU A 258 15.34 -15.01 5.68
N THR A 259 15.94 -13.98 5.10
CA THR A 259 15.29 -12.66 4.93
C THR A 259 14.34 -12.70 3.74
N CYS A 260 13.30 -11.88 3.79
CA CYS A 260 12.35 -11.69 2.71
C CYS A 260 12.21 -10.21 2.36
N ILE A 261 11.60 -9.92 1.22
CA ILE A 261 11.39 -8.54 0.77
C ILE A 261 10.52 -7.76 1.75
N GLU A 262 9.57 -8.43 2.40
CA GLU A 262 8.72 -7.86 3.42
C GLU A 262 9.53 -7.33 4.60
N ASP A 263 10.72 -7.88 4.92
CA ASP A 263 11.60 -7.37 5.99
C ASP A 263 12.03 -5.90 5.80
N LEU A 264 11.77 -5.32 4.63
CA LEU A 264 11.95 -3.89 4.36
C LEU A 264 10.71 -3.02 4.68
N MET A 265 9.56 -3.65 4.92
CA MET A 265 8.27 -3.00 5.15
C MET A 265 8.08 -2.72 6.64
N ILE A 266 8.42 -1.50 7.05
CA ILE A 266 8.37 -1.10 8.47
C ILE A 266 7.00 -1.29 9.11
N LEU A 267 5.88 -1.17 8.36
CA LEU A 267 4.54 -1.33 8.94
C LEU A 267 4.25 -2.78 9.33
N ARG A 268 4.80 -3.75 8.58
CA ARG A 268 4.74 -5.16 8.93
C ARG A 268 5.62 -5.49 10.15
N VAL A 269 6.71 -4.75 10.34
CA VAL A 269 7.51 -4.85 11.56
C VAL A 269 6.71 -4.33 12.75
N TYR A 270 6.02 -3.19 12.61
CA TYR A 270 5.13 -2.68 13.67
C TYR A 270 3.96 -3.62 13.99
N SER A 271 3.37 -4.29 12.99
CA SER A 271 2.28 -5.25 13.24
C SER A 271 2.76 -6.56 13.87
N GLY A 272 4.08 -6.86 13.80
CA GLY A 272 4.64 -8.12 14.25
C GLY A 272 4.50 -9.27 13.24
N ASP A 273 4.09 -8.96 12.00
CA ASP A 273 3.94 -9.94 10.92
C ASP A 273 5.28 -10.45 10.40
N ILE A 274 6.36 -9.71 10.65
CA ILE A 274 7.71 -10.02 10.21
C ILE A 274 8.73 -9.50 11.22
N ARG A 275 9.98 -9.93 11.08
CA ARG A 275 11.07 -9.46 11.94
C ARG A 275 11.57 -8.07 11.58
N GLY A 276 11.59 -7.76 10.29
CA GLY A 276 12.29 -6.59 9.79
C GLY A 276 13.79 -6.84 9.63
N ASN A 277 14.36 -6.15 8.65
CA ASN A 277 15.79 -6.12 8.44
C ASN A 277 16.45 -5.13 9.41
N HIS A 278 17.79 -5.12 9.43
CA HIS A 278 18.55 -4.25 10.32
C HIS A 278 18.21 -2.77 10.12
N ILE A 279 18.09 -2.30 8.88
CA ILE A 279 17.82 -0.89 8.57
C ILE A 279 16.43 -0.48 9.06
N SER A 280 15.40 -1.30 8.82
CA SER A 280 14.02 -1.07 9.27
C SER A 280 13.94 -1.01 10.79
N LEU A 281 14.52 -2.01 11.47
CA LEU A 281 14.55 -2.06 12.94
C LEU A 281 15.25 -0.84 13.53
N CYS A 282 16.44 -0.53 13.04
CA CYS A 282 17.21 0.61 13.54
C CYS A 282 16.52 1.94 13.23
N SER A 283 15.82 2.07 12.10
CA SER A 283 15.05 3.27 11.77
C SER A 283 13.88 3.48 12.73
N ILE A 284 13.12 2.41 13.02
CA ILE A 284 12.04 2.43 14.02
C ILE A 284 12.56 2.84 15.40
N ILE A 285 13.63 2.18 15.87
CA ILE A 285 14.24 2.49 17.17
C ILE A 285 14.76 3.93 17.19
N SER A 286 15.42 4.39 16.13
CA SER A 286 15.89 5.77 16.02
C SER A 286 14.74 6.78 16.14
N HIS A 287 13.59 6.51 15.53
CA HIS A 287 12.43 7.39 15.60
C HIS A 287 11.82 7.42 17.02
N ILE A 288 11.78 6.29 17.71
CA ILE A 288 11.33 6.22 19.11
C ILE A 288 12.32 6.96 20.03
N CYS A 289 13.62 6.77 19.81
CA CYS A 289 14.69 7.46 20.54
C CYS A 289 14.60 8.98 20.40
N ASP A 290 14.35 9.48 19.18
CA ASP A 290 14.18 10.90 18.90
C ASP A 290 12.99 11.50 19.68
N LYS A 291 11.84 10.80 19.71
CA LYS A 291 10.67 11.20 20.53
C LYS A 291 10.96 11.25 22.03
N LEU A 292 11.97 10.51 22.51
CA LEU A 292 12.42 10.50 23.90
C LEU A 292 13.63 11.43 24.15
N GLY A 293 14.05 12.19 23.13
CA GLY A 293 15.13 13.18 23.23
C GLY A 293 16.55 12.62 23.13
N PHE A 294 16.73 11.37 22.65
CA PHE A 294 18.05 10.78 22.42
C PHE A 294 18.59 11.16 21.04
N LYS A 295 19.85 11.57 20.98
CA LYS A 295 20.55 11.86 19.72
C LYS A 295 21.07 10.57 19.10
N THR A 296 20.47 10.18 17.99
CA THR A 296 20.83 8.94 17.28
C THR A 296 20.92 9.14 15.78
N TYR A 297 21.71 8.31 15.11
CA TYR A 297 21.74 8.27 13.65
C TYR A 297 22.08 6.86 13.16
N LEU A 298 21.85 6.64 11.87
CA LEU A 298 22.05 5.34 11.23
C LEU A 298 23.29 5.38 10.35
N THR A 299 24.03 4.28 10.31
CA THR A 299 24.99 3.98 9.24
C THR A 299 24.48 2.79 8.43
N ARG A 300 25.24 2.33 7.44
CA ARG A 300 24.86 1.12 6.67
C ARG A 300 24.81 -0.14 7.53
N SER A 301 25.56 -0.18 8.64
CA SER A 301 25.77 -1.41 9.42
C SER A 301 25.45 -1.26 10.90
N PHE A 302 25.32 -0.03 11.40
CA PHE A 302 25.13 0.23 12.82
C PHE A 302 24.07 1.30 13.06
N PHE A 303 23.40 1.15 14.19
CA PHE A 303 22.64 2.22 14.82
C PHE A 303 23.56 2.92 15.83
N VAL A 304 23.73 4.23 15.72
CA VAL A 304 24.70 4.97 16.53
C VAL A 304 23.96 5.87 17.50
N VAL A 305 24.37 5.82 18.77
CA VAL A 305 23.86 6.66 19.85
C VAL A 305 24.98 7.56 20.33
N GLU A 306 24.72 8.86 20.41
CA GLU A 306 25.65 9.81 21.03
C GLU A 306 25.58 9.65 22.55
N ASP A 307 26.68 9.23 23.17
CA ASP A 307 26.82 9.01 24.61
C ASP A 307 28.22 9.46 25.06
N GLU A 308 28.25 10.46 25.94
CA GLU A 308 29.48 11.05 26.51
C GLU A 308 30.33 10.05 27.33
N ASN A 309 29.77 8.89 27.69
CA ASN A 309 30.47 7.86 28.46
C ASN A 309 31.34 6.93 27.59
N PHE A 310 31.30 7.06 26.27
CA PHE A 310 32.10 6.25 25.33
C PHE A 310 33.23 7.07 24.70
N ASP A 311 34.28 6.37 24.25
CA ASP A 311 35.31 6.96 23.40
C ASP A 311 34.67 7.52 22.11
N GLU A 312 35.14 8.68 21.67
CA GLU A 312 34.50 9.49 20.60
C GLU A 312 33.05 9.92 20.88
N LYS A 313 32.58 9.78 22.12
CA LYS A 313 31.22 10.14 22.56
C LYS A 313 30.12 9.37 21.83
N ARG A 314 30.40 8.14 21.40
CA ARG A 314 29.50 7.34 20.55
C ARG A 314 29.52 5.86 20.91
N SER A 315 28.36 5.24 20.82
CA SER A 315 28.20 3.79 20.94
C SER A 315 27.51 3.23 19.70
N TYR A 316 27.94 2.04 19.28
CA TYR A 316 27.52 1.40 18.04
C TYR A 316 26.68 0.16 18.34
N PHE A 317 25.42 0.19 17.95
CA PHE A 317 24.46 -0.88 18.15
C PHE A 317 24.34 -1.72 16.90
N PHE A 318 24.50 -3.03 17.09
CA PHE A 318 24.11 -4.03 16.11
C PHE A 318 22.84 -4.74 16.59
N ILE A 319 21.71 -4.35 16.03
CA ILE A 319 20.39 -4.89 16.37
C ILE A 319 20.08 -6.07 15.44
N LYS A 320 19.79 -7.24 16.03
CA LYS A 320 19.44 -8.48 15.29
C LYS A 320 18.49 -9.36 16.09
N ARG A 321 17.42 -9.84 15.41
CA ARG A 321 16.51 -10.95 15.79
C ARG A 321 15.70 -10.86 17.11
N SER A 322 16.00 -9.90 17.99
CA SER A 322 15.43 -9.63 19.35
C SER A 322 16.53 -9.23 20.35
N SER A 323 17.77 -9.10 19.88
CA SER A 323 18.93 -8.72 20.68
C SER A 323 19.60 -7.48 20.09
N ALA A 324 20.26 -6.71 20.94
CA ALA A 324 21.18 -5.68 20.53
C ALA A 324 22.54 -5.94 21.18
N LYS A 325 23.60 -5.88 20.36
CA LYS A 325 24.97 -5.83 20.86
C LYS A 325 25.48 -4.41 20.74
N VAL A 326 26.17 -3.95 21.77
CA VAL A 326 26.77 -2.61 21.81
C VAL A 326 28.27 -2.76 21.68
N TYR A 327 28.86 -1.92 20.85
CA TYR A 327 30.28 -1.85 20.60
C TYR A 327 30.78 -0.42 20.81
N ASP A 328 32.00 -0.28 21.31
CA ASP A 328 32.76 0.96 21.20
C ASP A 328 33.43 1.08 19.81
N HIS A 329 34.03 2.24 19.52
CA HIS A 329 34.69 2.49 18.24
C HIS A 329 35.81 1.48 17.94
N CYS A 330 36.67 1.21 18.92
CA CYS A 330 37.81 0.31 18.80
C CYS A 330 37.38 -1.14 18.50
N GLN A 331 36.32 -1.61 19.15
CA GLN A 331 35.72 -2.92 18.92
C GLN A 331 35.17 -3.04 17.50
N VAL A 332 34.49 -2.01 16.99
CA VAL A 332 34.02 -2.02 15.59
C VAL A 332 35.21 -2.09 14.63
N LEU A 333 36.26 -1.30 14.84
CA LEU A 333 37.47 -1.34 14.01
C LEU A 333 38.11 -2.73 14.00
N ASN A 334 38.20 -3.38 15.17
CA ASN A 334 38.77 -4.72 15.29
C ASN A 334 37.93 -5.76 14.54
N ILE A 335 36.60 -5.69 14.63
CA ILE A 335 35.67 -6.57 13.89
C ILE A 335 35.82 -6.38 12.37
N LEU A 336 35.94 -5.14 11.90
CA LEU A 336 36.12 -4.85 10.48
C LEU A 336 37.45 -5.39 9.96
N ARG A 337 38.54 -5.17 10.71
CA ARG A 337 39.87 -5.70 10.38
C ARG A 337 39.90 -7.23 10.35
N SER A 338 39.25 -7.89 11.32
CA SER A 338 39.17 -9.35 11.36
C SER A 338 38.38 -9.94 10.18
N ASN A 339 37.45 -9.17 9.61
CA ASN A 339 36.69 -9.56 8.42
C ASN A 339 37.38 -9.20 7.10
N GLY A 340 38.67 -8.85 7.13
CA GLY A 340 39.46 -8.57 5.93
C GLY A 340 39.29 -7.14 5.37
N VAL A 341 38.59 -6.25 6.07
CA VAL A 341 38.48 -4.83 5.68
C VAL A 341 39.73 -4.10 6.19
N VAL A 342 40.77 -4.07 5.36
CA VAL A 342 42.09 -3.50 5.73
C VAL A 342 42.23 -2.05 5.26
N GLN A 343 41.54 -1.66 4.19
CA GLN A 343 41.68 -0.33 3.62
C GLN A 343 40.91 0.72 4.44
N GLU A 344 41.60 1.77 4.88
CA GLU A 344 41.01 2.84 5.69
C GLU A 344 39.79 3.50 5.02
N LYS A 345 39.83 3.63 3.68
CA LYS A 345 38.72 4.17 2.89
C LYS A 345 37.45 3.33 3.01
N GLU A 346 37.57 2.01 3.08
CA GLU A 346 36.43 1.09 3.25
C GLU A 346 35.88 1.16 4.67
N VAL A 347 36.78 1.17 5.67
CA VAL A 347 36.41 1.31 7.09
C VAL A 347 35.59 2.59 7.32
N ARG A 348 36.01 3.73 6.76
CA ARG A 348 35.28 5.00 6.88
C ARG A 348 33.84 4.93 6.33
N GLN A 349 33.55 4.05 5.37
CA GLN A 349 32.18 3.90 4.84
C GLN A 349 31.21 3.29 5.86
N TYR A 350 31.69 2.43 6.77
CA TYR A 350 30.87 1.81 7.83
C TYR A 350 30.41 2.81 8.89
N PHE A 351 31.16 3.90 9.07
CA PHE A 351 30.86 4.97 10.02
C PHE A 351 30.10 6.15 9.40
N LYS A 352 30.02 6.21 8.06
CA LYS A 352 29.32 7.28 7.36
C LYS A 352 27.82 7.18 7.65
N ARG A 353 27.22 8.33 7.98
CA ARG A 353 25.77 8.45 8.12
C ARG A 353 25.08 7.92 6.87
N LEU A 354 24.07 7.10 7.07
CA LEU A 354 23.20 6.64 5.99
C LEU A 354 22.53 7.87 5.38
N THR A 355 22.52 7.95 4.06
CA THR A 355 21.83 9.00 3.32
C THR A 355 20.53 8.44 2.76
N VAL A 356 19.57 9.29 2.43
CA VAL A 356 18.31 8.89 1.77
C VAL A 356 18.59 8.11 0.48
N LEU A 357 19.56 8.55 -0.33
CA LEU A 357 19.99 7.84 -1.53
C LEU A 357 20.53 6.43 -1.22
N ASN A 358 21.37 6.30 -0.20
CA ASN A 358 21.90 4.99 0.21
C ASN A 358 20.77 4.06 0.68
N LEU A 359 19.80 4.59 1.43
CA LEU A 359 18.65 3.85 1.91
C LEU A 359 17.80 3.31 0.75
N ILE A 360 17.51 4.16 -0.23
CA ILE A 360 16.69 3.79 -1.38
C ILE A 360 17.41 2.82 -2.32
N SER A 361 18.72 3.00 -2.54
CA SER A 361 19.52 2.01 -3.26
C SER A 361 19.47 0.67 -2.54
N ASN A 362 19.74 0.64 -1.24
CA ASN A 362 19.70 -0.59 -0.45
C ASN A 362 18.32 -1.26 -0.46
N PHE A 363 17.24 -0.47 -0.45
CA PHE A 363 15.87 -0.97 -0.57
C PHE A 363 15.70 -1.70 -1.92
N PHE A 364 15.97 -1.03 -3.04
CA PHE A 364 15.80 -1.64 -4.37
C PHE A 364 16.80 -2.77 -4.66
N ASP A 365 18.04 -2.68 -4.19
CA ASP A 365 19.04 -3.74 -4.34
C ASP A 365 18.64 -5.00 -3.56
N SER A 366 18.04 -4.83 -2.37
CA SER A 366 17.53 -5.94 -1.58
C SER A 366 16.31 -6.59 -2.24
N ILE A 367 15.43 -5.77 -2.81
CA ILE A 367 14.31 -6.24 -3.64
C ILE A 367 14.83 -7.08 -4.82
N ASP A 368 15.86 -6.60 -5.53
CA ASP A 368 16.45 -7.30 -6.69
C ASP A 368 17.02 -8.67 -6.30
N LYS A 369 17.79 -8.72 -5.20
CA LYS A 369 18.34 -9.99 -4.68
C LYS A 369 17.25 -10.99 -4.35
N HIS A 370 16.16 -10.54 -3.73
CA HIS A 370 15.04 -11.41 -3.36
C HIS A 370 14.15 -11.80 -4.54
N ALA A 371 14.01 -10.95 -5.56
CA ALA A 371 13.28 -11.28 -6.77
C ALA A 371 14.01 -12.32 -7.65
N SER A 372 15.34 -12.36 -7.60
CA SER A 372 16.17 -13.34 -8.33
C SER A 372 16.28 -14.72 -7.68
N VAL A 373 15.96 -14.83 -6.39
CA VAL A 373 15.93 -16.10 -5.66
C VAL A 373 14.51 -16.63 -5.77
N ASP A 374 14.32 -17.58 -6.68
CA ASP A 374 13.02 -18.06 -7.16
C ASP A 374 11.92 -18.18 -6.09
N THR A 375 10.90 -17.34 -6.23
CA THR A 375 9.54 -17.53 -5.70
C THR A 375 8.91 -18.89 -6.02
N LEU A 376 9.47 -19.68 -6.96
CA LEU A 376 9.02 -21.03 -7.28
C LEU A 376 9.23 -22.02 -6.12
N GLU A 377 10.37 -22.00 -5.43
CA GLU A 377 10.61 -22.95 -4.32
C GLU A 377 9.67 -22.71 -3.12
N LEU A 378 9.34 -21.44 -2.85
CA LEU A 378 8.38 -21.07 -1.80
C LEU A 378 6.92 -21.31 -2.22
N GLN A 379 6.57 -21.11 -3.48
CA GLN A 379 5.23 -21.45 -4.00
C GLN A 379 5.01 -22.95 -4.07
N ASP A 380 6.00 -23.73 -4.50
CA ASP A 380 5.89 -25.20 -4.57
C ASP A 380 5.82 -25.81 -3.16
N SER A 381 6.58 -25.26 -2.21
CA SER A 381 6.47 -25.66 -0.79
C SER A 381 5.14 -25.24 -0.15
N ALA A 382 4.57 -24.09 -0.54
CA ALA A 382 3.26 -23.66 -0.06
C ALA A 382 2.15 -24.53 -0.67
N ASN A 383 2.20 -24.82 -1.97
CA ASN A 383 1.25 -25.67 -2.68
C ASN A 383 1.27 -27.12 -2.16
N ALA A 384 2.45 -27.65 -1.81
CA ALA A 384 2.57 -28.95 -1.14
C ALA A 384 2.01 -28.95 0.30
N ALA A 385 1.98 -27.80 0.97
CA ALA A 385 1.34 -27.67 2.30
C ALA A 385 -0.18 -27.48 2.21
N PHE A 386 -0.70 -26.93 1.11
CA PHE A 386 -2.15 -26.77 0.87
C PHE A 386 -2.90 -28.10 0.67
N THR A 387 -2.20 -29.18 0.30
CA THR A 387 -2.79 -30.52 0.22
C THR A 387 -3.00 -31.18 1.58
N ASP A 388 -2.43 -30.64 2.66
CA ASP A 388 -2.59 -31.14 4.02
C ASP A 388 -3.63 -30.29 4.76
N ARG A 389 -4.65 -30.91 5.36
CA ARG A 389 -5.90 -30.29 5.90
C ARG A 389 -5.72 -29.31 7.08
N ASN A 390 -4.54 -28.76 7.32
CA ASN A 390 -4.32 -27.77 8.37
C ASN A 390 -4.67 -26.36 7.86
N ASP A 391 -5.96 -26.01 8.01
CA ASP A 391 -6.53 -24.68 7.73
C ASP A 391 -5.74 -23.52 8.35
N GLU A 392 -5.04 -23.76 9.46
CA GLU A 392 -4.16 -22.79 10.11
C GLU A 392 -2.88 -22.50 9.30
N ILE A 393 -2.28 -23.52 8.68
CA ILE A 393 -1.08 -23.38 7.84
C ILE A 393 -1.44 -22.72 6.51
N ALA A 394 -2.59 -23.07 5.93
CA ALA A 394 -3.13 -22.42 4.73
C ALA A 394 -3.49 -20.94 4.97
N LYS A 395 -4.17 -20.61 6.09
CA LYS A 395 -4.37 -19.20 6.51
C LYS A 395 -3.04 -18.49 6.74
N MET A 396 -2.10 -19.14 7.41
CA MET A 396 -0.77 -18.58 7.66
C MET A 396 0.04 -18.36 6.38
N LEU A 397 -0.09 -19.20 5.36
CA LEU A 397 0.57 -19.06 4.07
C LEU A 397 -0.13 -18.02 3.18
N SER A 398 -1.45 -17.88 3.27
CA SER A 398 -2.19 -16.82 2.56
C SER A 398 -1.84 -15.40 3.05
N LEU A 399 -1.50 -15.25 4.35
CA LEU A 399 -0.92 -14.03 4.92
C LEU A 399 0.57 -13.81 4.53
N ARG A 400 1.23 -14.83 3.99
CA ARG A 400 2.66 -14.84 3.58
C ARG A 400 2.87 -14.71 2.08
N LEU A 401 1.81 -14.66 1.27
CA LEU A 401 1.96 -14.34 -0.14
C LEU A 401 2.49 -12.91 -0.23
N CYS A 402 3.61 -12.77 -0.92
CA CYS A 402 4.34 -11.53 -1.10
C CYS A 402 3.36 -10.38 -1.35
N SER A 403 3.24 -9.44 -0.41
CA SER A 403 2.23 -8.37 -0.52
C SER A 403 2.55 -7.40 -1.65
N LEU A 404 3.77 -7.50 -2.16
CA LEU A 404 4.22 -6.95 -3.41
C LEU A 404 3.97 -7.92 -4.54
N ASP A 405 3.15 -7.50 -5.50
CA ASP A 405 3.16 -8.12 -6.82
C ASP A 405 4.59 -7.95 -7.39
N LYS A 406 5.16 -9.04 -7.96
CA LYS A 406 6.43 -8.99 -8.71
C LYS A 406 6.50 -7.80 -9.67
N ASN A 407 5.35 -7.40 -10.21
CA ASN A 407 5.25 -6.31 -11.16
C ASN A 407 5.32 -4.92 -10.51
N ASP A 408 4.87 -4.77 -9.26
CA ASP A 408 5.11 -3.54 -8.50
C ASP A 408 6.60 -3.35 -8.25
N ILE A 409 7.30 -4.43 -7.91
CA ILE A 409 8.75 -4.46 -7.77
C ILE A 409 9.44 -4.03 -9.07
N PHE A 410 9.07 -4.63 -10.21
CA PHE A 410 9.62 -4.24 -11.51
C PHE A 410 9.30 -2.77 -11.84
N TYR A 411 8.10 -2.29 -11.48
CA TYR A 411 7.68 -0.91 -11.71
C TYR A 411 8.56 0.09 -10.98
N PHE A 412 8.71 -0.05 -9.67
CA PHE A 412 9.53 0.89 -8.91
C PHE A 412 11.01 0.78 -9.24
N ARG A 413 11.48 -0.41 -9.60
CA ARG A 413 12.83 -0.63 -10.12
C ARG A 413 13.08 0.15 -11.41
N ALA A 414 12.15 0.07 -12.37
CA ALA A 414 12.25 0.79 -13.63
C ALA A 414 12.31 2.30 -13.41
N ILE A 415 11.46 2.83 -12.53
CA ILE A 415 11.45 4.26 -12.16
C ILE A 415 12.76 4.66 -11.50
N TYR A 416 13.22 3.91 -10.49
CA TYR A 416 14.46 4.23 -9.78
C TYR A 416 15.67 4.24 -10.72
N LYS A 417 15.79 3.23 -11.60
CA LYS A 417 16.87 3.17 -12.60
C LYS A 417 16.77 4.31 -13.60
N ALA A 418 15.58 4.63 -14.09
CA ALA A 418 15.36 5.78 -14.97
C ALA A 418 15.81 7.09 -14.31
N LEU A 419 15.40 7.33 -13.07
CA LEU A 419 15.75 8.53 -12.32
C LEU A 419 17.26 8.64 -12.03
N LEU A 420 17.94 7.53 -11.71
CA LEU A 420 19.40 7.51 -11.57
C LEU A 420 20.12 7.84 -12.88
N LEU A 421 19.57 7.42 -14.02
CA LEU A 421 20.16 7.66 -15.33
C LEU A 421 19.89 9.05 -15.87
N MET A 422 18.80 9.69 -15.41
CA MET A 422 18.51 11.11 -15.68
C MET A 422 19.31 12.07 -14.79
N SER A 423 20.05 11.58 -13.79
CA SER A 423 20.93 12.40 -12.96
C SER A 423 22.14 12.86 -13.81
N PRO A 424 22.31 14.19 -14.04
CA PRO A 424 23.41 14.72 -14.85
C PRO A 424 24.80 14.56 -14.19
N GLN A 425 24.89 13.96 -12.99
CA GLN A 425 26.13 13.78 -12.23
C GLN A 425 26.47 12.30 -11.98
N ASN A 426 26.35 11.42 -12.98
CA ASN A 426 27.00 10.11 -12.90
C ASN A 426 28.52 10.25 -13.02
N GLU A 427 29.15 10.83 -11.99
CA GLU A 427 30.57 10.66 -11.63
C GLU A 427 30.81 9.28 -11.00
N TRP A 428 30.15 8.24 -11.52
CA TRP A 428 30.41 6.84 -11.16
C TRP A 428 31.21 6.22 -12.29
N GLY A 429 32.50 6.56 -12.35
CA GLY A 429 33.47 6.06 -13.33
C GLY A 429 33.99 7.17 -14.25
N ASN A 430 35.25 7.54 -14.06
CA ASN A 430 35.94 8.63 -14.75
C ASN A 430 36.42 8.28 -16.18
N ASP A 431 35.87 7.24 -16.81
CA ASP A 431 36.36 6.80 -18.11
C ASP A 431 35.37 7.17 -19.22
N SER A 432 35.79 8.16 -20.02
CA SER A 432 35.23 8.64 -21.31
C SER A 432 34.08 9.68 -21.25
N ILE A 433 34.48 10.96 -21.30
CA ILE A 433 33.60 12.14 -21.37
C ILE A 433 33.11 12.44 -22.81
N ASN A 434 33.66 11.79 -23.85
CA ASN A 434 33.35 12.16 -25.24
C ASN A 434 32.16 11.41 -25.90
N GLU A 435 31.58 10.39 -25.27
CA GLU A 435 30.38 9.71 -25.79
C GLU A 435 29.06 10.21 -25.16
N GLN A 436 29.11 11.10 -24.16
CA GLN A 436 27.93 11.42 -23.34
C GLN A 436 26.95 12.41 -24.00
N ASN A 437 27.34 13.16 -25.02
CA ASN A 437 26.49 14.21 -25.60
C ASN A 437 25.49 13.69 -26.65
N GLU A 438 25.83 12.69 -27.47
CA GLU A 438 24.88 12.08 -28.43
C GLU A 438 23.99 10.99 -27.78
N ILE A 439 24.42 10.42 -26.64
CA ILE A 439 23.68 9.37 -25.91
C ILE A 439 22.61 9.96 -24.96
N SER A 440 22.66 11.27 -24.68
CA SER A 440 21.75 11.94 -23.73
C SER A 440 20.30 12.07 -24.24
N SER A 441 20.10 12.25 -25.55
CA SER A 441 18.76 12.36 -26.16
C SER A 441 18.08 11.01 -26.33
N THR A 442 18.83 9.97 -26.68
CA THR A 442 18.36 8.58 -26.84
C THR A 442 18.13 7.87 -25.51
N LYS A 443 18.91 8.16 -24.46
CA LYS A 443 18.61 7.67 -23.10
C LYS A 443 17.31 8.29 -22.56
N ASN A 444 17.11 9.60 -22.73
CA ASN A 444 15.88 10.25 -22.27
C ASN A 444 14.63 9.72 -22.99
N SER A 445 14.69 9.41 -24.30
CA SER A 445 13.54 8.79 -25.00
C SER A 445 13.28 7.36 -24.51
N PHE A 446 14.32 6.54 -24.31
CA PHE A 446 14.21 5.17 -23.80
C PHE A 446 13.65 5.10 -22.38
N PHE A 447 13.98 6.06 -21.51
CA PHE A 447 13.49 6.08 -20.12
C PHE A 447 12.09 6.67 -19.98
N VAL A 448 11.74 7.67 -20.79
CA VAL A 448 10.34 8.12 -20.93
C VAL A 448 9.50 6.98 -21.50
N GLN A 449 10.02 6.21 -22.46
CA GLN A 449 9.42 5.00 -22.98
C GLN A 449 9.25 3.92 -21.89
N LEU A 450 10.26 3.63 -21.08
CA LEU A 450 10.15 2.69 -19.97
C LEU A 450 9.14 3.16 -18.91
N PHE A 451 9.13 4.45 -18.56
CA PHE A 451 8.17 5.04 -17.64
C PHE A 451 6.74 4.95 -18.19
N CYS A 452 6.52 5.35 -19.45
CA CYS A 452 5.25 5.22 -20.14
C CYS A 452 4.83 3.76 -20.24
N ASP A 453 5.69 2.83 -20.65
CA ASP A 453 5.40 1.40 -20.74
C ASP A 453 5.00 0.82 -19.39
N THR A 454 5.62 1.27 -18.30
CA THR A 454 5.42 0.72 -16.97
C THR A 454 4.18 1.34 -16.29
N VAL A 455 3.90 2.62 -16.53
CA VAL A 455 2.65 3.32 -16.18
C VAL A 455 1.49 2.75 -17.00
N ILE A 456 1.66 2.58 -18.32
CA ILE A 456 0.68 1.96 -19.23
C ILE A 456 0.46 0.50 -18.86
N ASN A 457 1.46 -0.27 -18.43
CA ASN A 457 1.27 -1.64 -17.95
C ASN A 457 0.51 -1.69 -16.62
N LYS A 458 0.69 -0.69 -15.74
CA LYS A 458 -0.04 -0.58 -14.48
C LYS A 458 -1.48 -0.11 -14.73
N ILE A 459 -1.66 0.92 -15.56
CA ILE A 459 -2.97 1.36 -16.08
C ILE A 459 -3.64 0.21 -16.83
N ALA A 460 -2.94 -0.59 -17.63
CA ALA A 460 -3.48 -1.73 -18.34
C ALA A 460 -3.82 -2.92 -17.43
N ARG A 461 -3.26 -2.98 -16.21
CA ARG A 461 -3.64 -3.97 -15.20
C ARG A 461 -4.86 -3.55 -14.40
N TYR A 462 -4.94 -2.28 -14.03
CA TYR A 462 -6.07 -1.73 -13.29
C TYR A 462 -7.23 -1.31 -14.21
N CYS A 463 -6.95 -1.14 -15.51
CA CYS A 463 -7.89 -0.75 -16.56
C CYS A 463 -7.32 -1.07 -17.97
N PRO A 464 -7.35 -2.35 -18.41
CA PRO A 464 -6.83 -2.79 -19.73
C PRO A 464 -7.32 -1.94 -20.91
N ILE A 465 -8.52 -1.39 -20.76
CA ILE A 465 -9.28 -0.67 -21.77
C ILE A 465 -8.89 0.82 -21.91
N GLN A 466 -8.58 1.50 -20.80
CA GLN A 466 -8.25 2.95 -20.83
C GLN A 466 -6.83 3.19 -21.33
N ALA A 467 -5.89 2.29 -21.02
CA ALA A 467 -4.56 2.26 -21.63
C ALA A 467 -4.63 2.20 -23.17
N PHE A 468 -5.60 1.45 -23.71
CA PHE A 468 -5.85 1.34 -25.16
C PHE A 468 -6.48 2.61 -25.74
N HIS A 469 -7.44 3.23 -25.05
CA HIS A 469 -8.03 4.50 -25.49
C HIS A 469 -7.04 5.68 -25.43
N ILE A 470 -6.21 5.75 -24.39
CA ILE A 470 -5.15 6.76 -24.25
C ILE A 470 -4.06 6.57 -25.32
N ALA A 471 -3.67 5.33 -25.60
CA ALA A 471 -2.74 5.00 -26.69
C ALA A 471 -3.33 5.35 -28.08
N ARG A 472 -4.65 5.28 -28.25
CA ARG A 472 -5.35 5.56 -29.51
C ARG A 472 -5.65 7.05 -29.72
N MET A 473 -5.88 7.82 -28.65
CA MET A 473 -6.38 9.20 -28.77
C MET A 473 -5.33 10.30 -28.72
N ASN A 474 -4.09 10.07 -28.23
CA ASN A 474 -3.25 11.21 -27.82
C ASN A 474 -1.79 11.29 -28.30
N MET A 475 -1.29 10.53 -29.28
CA MET A 475 0.17 10.58 -29.52
C MET A 475 0.60 10.48 -31.00
N LYS A 476 0.87 11.66 -31.60
CA LYS A 476 1.63 11.85 -32.86
C LYS A 476 3.09 12.25 -32.57
N VAL A 477 3.82 11.49 -31.77
CA VAL A 477 5.26 11.73 -31.52
C VAL A 477 6.07 10.60 -32.13
N SER A 478 6.92 10.94 -33.09
CA SER A 478 7.88 10.03 -33.74
C SER A 478 8.85 9.47 -32.70
N GLY A 479 8.84 8.16 -32.51
CA GLY A 479 9.55 7.43 -31.45
C GLY A 479 8.68 6.35 -30.79
N ILE A 480 7.36 6.43 -30.96
CA ILE A 480 6.38 5.53 -30.33
C ILE A 480 6.21 4.19 -31.05
N GLU A 481 6.57 4.05 -32.32
CA GLU A 481 6.52 2.74 -33.00
C GLU A 481 7.47 1.73 -32.35
N GLU A 482 8.62 2.18 -31.88
CA GLU A 482 9.57 1.36 -31.12
C GLU A 482 9.04 1.04 -29.72
N ILE A 483 8.26 1.95 -29.11
CA ILE A 483 7.47 1.72 -27.88
C ILE A 483 6.44 0.63 -28.13
N LEU A 484 5.61 0.74 -29.16
CA LEU A 484 4.61 -0.26 -29.51
C LEU A 484 5.24 -1.63 -29.87
N ILE A 485 6.42 -1.64 -30.48
CA ILE A 485 7.17 -2.86 -30.80
C ILE A 485 7.76 -3.50 -29.53
N ASN A 486 8.31 -2.71 -28.61
CA ASN A 486 8.85 -3.21 -27.32
C ASN A 486 7.73 -3.56 -26.34
N PHE A 487 6.63 -2.83 -26.34
CA PHE A 487 5.37 -3.14 -25.66
C PHE A 487 4.82 -4.48 -26.15
N LYS A 488 4.76 -4.72 -27.47
CA LYS A 488 4.39 -6.01 -28.09
C LYS A 488 5.38 -7.15 -27.74
N LYS A 489 6.68 -6.86 -27.56
CA LYS A 489 7.70 -7.86 -27.20
C LYS A 489 7.68 -8.25 -25.71
N SER A 490 7.48 -7.28 -24.81
CA SER A 490 7.34 -7.49 -23.36
C SER A 490 5.99 -8.11 -22.97
N TYR A 491 5.01 -8.09 -23.88
CA TYR A 491 3.69 -8.70 -23.76
C TYR A 491 3.66 -10.24 -23.84
N LYS A 492 4.80 -10.94 -23.87
CA LYS A 492 4.85 -12.41 -23.87
C LYS A 492 4.32 -13.10 -22.61
N LEU A 493 3.95 -12.36 -21.55
CA LEU A 493 3.24 -12.88 -20.36
C LEU A 493 1.77 -12.45 -20.22
N ILE A 494 1.27 -11.51 -21.03
CA ILE A 494 -0.17 -11.22 -21.26
C ILE A 494 -0.75 -11.90 -22.56
N PRO A 495 -0.15 -12.92 -23.22
CA PRO A 495 -0.70 -13.51 -24.44
C PRO A 495 -2.13 -14.03 -24.32
N ASN A 496 -2.51 -14.57 -23.16
CA ASN A 496 -3.81 -15.25 -23.06
C ASN A 496 -5.03 -14.35 -23.07
N PHE A 497 -4.91 -13.07 -22.72
CA PHE A 497 -6.06 -12.17 -22.83
C PHE A 497 -6.06 -11.46 -24.18
N HIS A 498 -4.97 -10.81 -24.55
CA HIS A 498 -4.96 -9.91 -25.71
C HIS A 498 -4.64 -10.61 -27.04
N GLU A 499 -3.84 -11.69 -27.05
CA GLU A 499 -3.58 -12.48 -28.26
C GLU A 499 -4.78 -13.39 -28.55
N THR A 500 -5.38 -13.99 -27.51
CA THR A 500 -6.67 -14.69 -27.62
C THR A 500 -7.80 -13.74 -28.02
N TYR A 501 -7.93 -12.57 -27.38
CA TYR A 501 -8.95 -11.59 -27.76
C TYR A 501 -8.69 -10.96 -29.12
N ASN A 502 -7.46 -10.60 -29.51
CA ASN A 502 -7.19 -10.02 -30.85
C ASN A 502 -7.20 -11.06 -31.97
N MET A 503 -6.81 -12.32 -31.74
CA MET A 503 -7.05 -13.41 -32.70
C MET A 503 -8.55 -13.65 -32.91
N VAL A 504 -9.36 -13.38 -31.89
CA VAL A 504 -10.83 -13.53 -31.90
C VAL A 504 -11.52 -12.31 -32.50
N ALA A 505 -11.17 -11.10 -32.08
CA ALA A 505 -11.77 -9.83 -32.48
C ALA A 505 -11.33 -9.40 -33.89
N ASN A 506 -10.06 -9.59 -34.26
CA ASN A 506 -9.62 -9.26 -35.63
C ASN A 506 -10.06 -10.28 -36.67
N ARG A 507 -10.57 -11.47 -36.28
CA ARG A 507 -11.29 -12.38 -37.20
C ARG A 507 -12.72 -11.93 -37.50
N ARG A 508 -13.30 -11.01 -36.71
CA ARG A 508 -14.62 -10.41 -36.99
C ARG A 508 -14.61 -9.36 -38.10
N ILE A 509 -13.45 -8.80 -38.49
CA ILE A 509 -13.42 -7.69 -39.46
C ILE A 509 -13.27 -8.18 -40.91
N ASN A 510 -12.82 -9.41 -41.15
CA ASN A 510 -12.55 -9.92 -42.51
C ASN A 510 -13.23 -11.25 -42.88
N SER A 511 -14.27 -11.67 -42.15
CA SER A 511 -15.10 -12.78 -42.63
C SER A 511 -16.51 -12.29 -42.92
N ASP A 512 -16.88 -12.36 -44.21
CA ASP A 512 -18.24 -12.27 -44.72
C ASP A 512 -19.16 -13.19 -43.91
N ILE A 513 -19.81 -12.66 -42.88
CA ILE A 513 -20.92 -13.32 -42.18
C ILE A 513 -22.16 -12.48 -42.46
N SER A 514 -22.63 -12.59 -43.70
CA SER A 514 -23.91 -12.09 -44.19
C SER A 514 -25.03 -13.11 -43.96
N LYS A 515 -25.06 -13.76 -42.79
CA LYS A 515 -26.24 -14.53 -42.35
C LYS A 515 -26.67 -14.11 -40.94
N PRO A 516 -27.95 -13.75 -40.76
CA PRO A 516 -28.48 -13.39 -39.46
C PRO A 516 -28.51 -14.62 -38.54
N GLU A 517 -27.66 -14.58 -37.52
CA GLU A 517 -28.01 -14.82 -36.11
C GLU A 517 -28.90 -16.04 -35.79
N ASP A 518 -28.30 -17.23 -35.76
CA ASP A 518 -28.66 -18.14 -34.66
C ASP A 518 -28.14 -17.45 -33.39
N LYS A 519 -29.04 -16.83 -32.61
CA LYS A 519 -28.70 -16.26 -31.30
C LYS A 519 -28.18 -17.39 -30.42
N ILE A 520 -26.85 -17.51 -30.34
CA ILE A 520 -26.20 -18.44 -29.42
C ILE A 520 -26.60 -17.99 -28.03
N ASN A 521 -27.36 -18.82 -27.33
CA ASN A 521 -27.76 -18.59 -25.97
C ASN A 521 -26.78 -19.34 -25.05
N PRO A 522 -25.75 -18.66 -24.49
CA PRO A 522 -24.80 -19.33 -23.62
C PRO A 522 -25.53 -19.86 -22.38
N PRO A 523 -25.18 -21.05 -21.87
CA PRO A 523 -25.79 -21.58 -20.65
C PRO A 523 -25.44 -20.78 -19.39
N TYR A 524 -24.38 -19.98 -19.41
CA TYR A 524 -23.95 -19.12 -18.31
C TYR A 524 -23.88 -17.67 -18.77
N TYR A 525 -24.32 -16.75 -17.92
CA TYR A 525 -24.33 -15.32 -18.18
C TYR A 525 -23.19 -14.63 -17.45
N VAL A 526 -22.84 -13.42 -17.88
CA VAL A 526 -21.89 -12.59 -17.14
C VAL A 526 -22.43 -12.33 -15.73
N GLY A 527 -21.53 -12.47 -14.76
CA GLY A 527 -21.82 -12.39 -13.34
C GLY A 527 -22.24 -13.72 -12.69
N ASP A 528 -22.46 -14.79 -13.45
CA ASP A 528 -22.68 -16.12 -12.87
C ASP A 528 -21.41 -16.61 -12.14
N VAL A 529 -21.62 -17.27 -11.00
CA VAL A 529 -20.56 -17.94 -10.23
C VAL A 529 -20.51 -19.41 -10.63
N LEU A 530 -19.35 -19.83 -11.11
CA LEU A 530 -19.09 -21.17 -11.65
C LEU A 530 -17.92 -21.83 -10.91
N TYR A 531 -17.87 -23.15 -10.98
CA TYR A 531 -16.77 -23.97 -10.48
C TYR A 531 -16.05 -24.64 -11.65
N HIS A 532 -14.74 -24.47 -11.73
CA HIS A 532 -13.91 -25.12 -12.74
C HIS A 532 -13.39 -26.46 -12.20
N SER A 533 -13.83 -27.56 -12.80
CA SER A 533 -13.61 -28.92 -12.27
C SER A 533 -12.15 -29.34 -12.24
N ARG A 534 -11.32 -28.83 -13.16
CA ARG A 534 -9.90 -29.24 -13.27
C ARG A 534 -8.96 -28.45 -12.36
N SER A 535 -9.21 -27.16 -12.16
CA SER A 535 -8.38 -26.33 -11.28
C SER A 535 -8.91 -26.29 -9.85
N GLU A 536 -10.09 -26.86 -9.61
CA GLU A 536 -10.80 -26.84 -8.33
C GLU A 536 -11.00 -25.42 -7.79
N GLN A 537 -11.34 -24.48 -8.68
CA GLN A 537 -11.48 -23.07 -8.34
C GLN A 537 -12.86 -22.52 -8.69
N ASP A 538 -13.38 -21.71 -7.77
CA ASP A 538 -14.52 -20.86 -8.00
C ASP A 538 -14.12 -19.71 -8.95
N CYS A 539 -15.00 -19.33 -9.87
CA CYS A 539 -14.78 -18.24 -10.79
C CYS A 539 -16.08 -17.51 -11.15
N ILE A 540 -15.96 -16.27 -11.61
CA ILE A 540 -17.09 -15.43 -12.02
C ILE A 540 -16.96 -15.15 -13.51
N VAL A 541 -18.02 -15.37 -14.28
CA VAL A 541 -18.02 -15.06 -15.71
C VAL A 541 -17.95 -13.54 -15.89
N VAL A 542 -16.90 -13.04 -16.57
CA VAL A 542 -16.77 -11.62 -16.95
C VAL A 542 -17.02 -11.38 -18.44
N GLY A 543 -17.03 -12.46 -19.24
CA GLY A 543 -17.33 -12.42 -20.65
C GLY A 543 -17.32 -13.82 -21.25
N TRP A 544 -17.71 -13.95 -22.51
CA TRP A 544 -17.69 -15.21 -23.23
C TRP A 544 -17.43 -15.01 -24.72
N HIS A 545 -16.99 -16.07 -25.37
CA HIS A 545 -16.72 -16.13 -26.80
C HIS A 545 -17.07 -17.52 -27.34
N TYR A 546 -17.31 -17.65 -28.64
CA TYR A 546 -17.54 -18.95 -29.27
C TYR A 546 -16.71 -19.10 -30.53
N LYS A 547 -16.24 -20.33 -30.77
CA LYS A 547 -15.53 -20.71 -31.98
C LYS A 547 -16.34 -21.77 -32.72
N THR A 548 -16.66 -21.50 -33.99
CA THR A 548 -17.31 -22.47 -34.86
C THR A 548 -16.25 -23.27 -35.61
N SER A 549 -16.28 -24.60 -35.49
CA SER A 549 -15.40 -25.52 -36.21
C SER A 549 -16.23 -26.66 -36.79
N TYR A 550 -16.27 -26.80 -38.12
CA TYR A 550 -16.94 -27.91 -38.81
C TYR A 550 -18.32 -28.30 -38.23
N LYS A 551 -19.23 -27.32 -38.12
CA LYS A 551 -20.60 -27.45 -37.55
C LYS A 551 -20.71 -27.60 -36.03
N THR A 552 -19.60 -27.64 -35.30
CA THR A 552 -19.62 -27.58 -33.83
C THR A 552 -19.35 -26.16 -33.36
N VAL A 553 -20.12 -25.71 -32.36
CA VAL A 553 -19.91 -24.44 -31.66
C VAL A 553 -19.26 -24.78 -30.32
N ILE A 554 -18.04 -24.29 -30.10
CA ILE A 554 -17.35 -24.43 -28.81
C ILE A 554 -17.42 -23.08 -28.11
N LEU A 555 -17.99 -23.06 -26.91
CA LEU A 555 -18.07 -21.86 -26.07
C LEU A 555 -16.89 -21.80 -25.10
N TYR A 556 -16.32 -20.60 -24.98
CA TYR A 556 -15.26 -20.24 -24.06
C TYR A 556 -15.73 -19.11 -23.16
N TYR A 557 -15.42 -19.19 -21.87
CA TYR A 557 -15.77 -18.20 -20.87
C TYR A 557 -14.50 -17.54 -20.36
N VAL A 558 -14.52 -16.22 -20.31
CA VAL A 558 -13.52 -15.42 -19.61
C VAL A 558 -14.01 -15.30 -18.18
N CYS A 559 -13.22 -15.85 -17.25
CA CYS A 559 -13.61 -15.96 -15.86
C CYS A 559 -12.60 -15.24 -14.94
N TYR A 560 -13.12 -14.51 -13.96
CA TYR A 560 -12.35 -13.97 -12.84
C TYR A 560 -12.30 -15.02 -11.72
N THR A 561 -11.14 -15.58 -11.43
CA THR A 561 -10.97 -16.67 -10.47
C THR A 561 -10.94 -16.15 -9.03
N ALA A 562 -11.22 -17.03 -8.06
CA ALA A 562 -11.09 -16.70 -6.63
C ALA A 562 -9.66 -16.29 -6.22
N ASN A 563 -8.65 -16.65 -7.02
CA ASN A 563 -7.26 -16.22 -6.83
C ASN A 563 -7.01 -14.78 -7.31
N GLY A 564 -7.96 -14.18 -8.04
CA GLY A 564 -7.87 -12.85 -8.59
C GLY A 564 -7.22 -12.78 -9.98
N THR A 565 -7.16 -13.91 -10.69
CA THR A 565 -6.66 -14.00 -12.08
C THR A 565 -7.82 -13.98 -13.08
N ILE A 566 -7.53 -13.55 -14.31
CA ILE A 566 -8.45 -13.73 -15.44
C ILE A 566 -7.99 -14.95 -16.23
N GLU A 567 -8.86 -15.93 -16.37
CA GLU A 567 -8.59 -17.18 -17.08
C GLU A 567 -9.68 -17.45 -18.13
N VAL A 568 -9.34 -18.26 -19.13
CA VAL A 568 -10.28 -18.65 -20.17
C VAL A 568 -10.54 -20.14 -20.05
N TYR A 569 -11.81 -20.51 -19.83
CA TYR A 569 -12.24 -21.89 -19.70
C TYR A 569 -13.17 -22.30 -20.84
N GLU A 570 -13.08 -23.56 -21.26
CA GLU A 570 -14.06 -24.14 -22.17
C GLU A 570 -15.35 -24.45 -21.40
N GLN A 571 -16.53 -24.30 -22.03
CA GLN A 571 -17.81 -24.60 -21.39
C GLN A 571 -17.85 -25.99 -20.74
N SER A 572 -17.19 -26.97 -21.37
CA SER A 572 -17.17 -28.36 -20.90
C SER A 572 -16.44 -28.57 -19.57
N SER A 573 -15.59 -27.61 -19.14
CA SER A 573 -14.81 -27.73 -17.91
C SER A 573 -15.39 -26.94 -16.73
N ILE A 574 -16.46 -26.17 -16.93
CA ILE A 574 -17.09 -25.33 -15.92
C ILE A 574 -18.55 -25.74 -15.67
N HIS A 575 -18.95 -25.68 -14.41
CA HIS A 575 -20.30 -26.02 -13.99
C HIS A 575 -20.85 -24.92 -13.10
N LYS A 576 -22.18 -24.72 -13.14
CA LYS A 576 -22.81 -23.83 -12.18
C LYS A 576 -22.59 -24.37 -10.78
N ALA A 577 -22.25 -23.47 -9.88
CA ALA A 577 -22.02 -23.74 -8.47
C ALA A 577 -23.32 -24.29 -7.82
N ASP A 578 -23.50 -25.61 -7.79
CA ASP A 578 -24.70 -26.28 -7.24
C ASP A 578 -24.54 -26.53 -5.74
N TYR A 579 -24.52 -25.44 -4.98
CA TYR A 579 -24.27 -25.48 -3.56
C TYR A 579 -25.53 -25.16 -2.76
N GLN A 580 -25.65 -25.81 -1.60
CA GLN A 580 -26.55 -25.37 -0.54
C GLN A 580 -26.29 -23.89 -0.22
N ASP A 581 -27.33 -23.15 0.14
CA ASP A 581 -27.29 -21.68 0.28
C ASP A 581 -26.15 -21.18 1.17
N GLU A 582 -25.79 -21.93 2.23
CA GLU A 582 -24.68 -21.59 3.13
C GLU A 582 -23.30 -21.68 2.46
N ILE A 583 -23.05 -22.76 1.70
CA ILE A 583 -21.78 -22.97 1.00
C ILE A 583 -21.64 -21.95 -0.14
N PHE A 584 -22.73 -21.67 -0.85
CA PHE A 584 -22.77 -20.65 -1.88
C PHE A 584 -22.42 -19.27 -1.31
N SER A 585 -23.03 -18.89 -0.17
CA SER A 585 -22.71 -17.63 0.52
C SER A 585 -21.23 -17.54 0.86
N TYR A 586 -20.63 -18.62 1.38
CA TYR A 586 -19.20 -18.65 1.70
C TYR A 586 -18.33 -18.40 0.46
N GLN A 587 -18.60 -19.06 -0.67
CA GLN A 587 -17.83 -18.87 -1.91
C GLN A 587 -17.95 -17.45 -2.46
N VAL A 588 -19.16 -16.91 -2.53
CA VAL A 588 -19.39 -15.54 -3.00
C VAL A 588 -18.62 -14.54 -2.12
N THR A 589 -18.60 -14.75 -0.81
CA THR A 589 -17.85 -13.88 0.11
C THR A 589 -16.32 -13.93 -0.08
N LYS A 590 -15.74 -15.00 -0.65
CA LYS A 590 -14.31 -15.03 -1.00
C LYS A 590 -13.96 -13.98 -2.05
N PHE A 591 -14.85 -13.77 -3.03
CA PHE A 591 -14.64 -12.76 -4.06
C PHE A 591 -14.74 -11.33 -3.52
N ALA A 592 -15.47 -11.12 -2.42
CA ALA A 592 -15.57 -9.82 -1.77
C ALA A 592 -14.23 -9.30 -1.25
N GLU A 593 -13.23 -10.17 -1.03
CA GLU A 593 -11.87 -9.80 -0.66
C GLU A 593 -11.07 -9.20 -1.81
N LYS A 594 -11.57 -9.30 -3.05
CA LYS A 594 -10.88 -8.87 -4.25
C LYS A 594 -11.40 -7.51 -4.72
N ASP A 595 -10.67 -6.44 -4.41
CA ASP A 595 -11.06 -5.09 -4.82
C ASP A 595 -11.21 -4.93 -6.34
N LEU A 596 -10.41 -5.66 -7.13
CA LEU A 596 -10.48 -5.64 -8.60
C LEU A 596 -11.84 -6.12 -9.14
N LEU A 597 -12.64 -6.84 -8.35
CA LEU A 597 -13.95 -7.29 -8.79
C LEU A 597 -14.88 -6.12 -9.15
N GLY A 598 -14.73 -4.98 -8.49
CA GLY A 598 -15.49 -3.77 -8.78
C GLY A 598 -15.18 -3.12 -10.13
N LEU A 599 -14.10 -3.53 -10.80
CA LEU A 599 -13.81 -3.17 -12.19
C LEU A 599 -14.88 -3.72 -13.15
N PHE A 600 -15.46 -4.88 -12.82
CA PHE A 600 -16.42 -5.57 -13.67
C PHE A 600 -17.86 -5.44 -13.16
N PHE A 601 -18.03 -5.43 -11.83
CA PHE A 601 -19.35 -5.56 -11.21
C PHE A 601 -19.63 -4.42 -10.22
N LYS A 602 -20.88 -3.99 -10.17
CA LYS A 602 -21.37 -2.99 -9.22
C LYS A 602 -21.68 -3.61 -7.86
N LYS A 603 -22.40 -4.73 -7.88
CA LYS A 603 -22.85 -5.45 -6.68
C LYS A 603 -23.19 -6.91 -6.96
N PHE A 604 -23.38 -7.70 -5.92
CA PHE A 604 -23.97 -9.03 -5.99
C PHE A 604 -25.48 -8.96 -5.74
N ASP A 605 -26.27 -9.58 -6.62
CA ASP A 605 -27.71 -9.77 -6.44
C ASP A 605 -27.97 -11.15 -5.83
N TRP A 606 -28.34 -11.15 -4.55
CA TRP A 606 -28.64 -12.38 -3.80
C TRP A 606 -29.89 -13.12 -4.29
N ASN A 607 -30.85 -12.41 -4.89
CA ASN A 607 -32.07 -13.04 -5.41
C ASN A 607 -31.78 -13.76 -6.73
N GLN A 608 -30.97 -13.13 -7.59
CA GLN A 608 -30.57 -13.70 -8.87
C GLN A 608 -29.33 -14.60 -8.76
N LYS A 609 -28.69 -14.63 -7.59
CA LYS A 609 -27.43 -15.33 -7.30
C LYS A 609 -26.33 -15.02 -8.32
N ARG A 610 -26.23 -13.75 -8.74
CA ARG A 610 -25.26 -13.30 -9.76
C ARG A 610 -24.71 -11.91 -9.45
N PHE A 611 -23.52 -11.63 -9.96
CA PHE A 611 -22.96 -10.29 -9.96
C PHE A 611 -23.61 -9.42 -11.05
N LEU A 612 -23.93 -8.18 -10.72
CA LEU A 612 -24.47 -7.22 -11.67
C LEU A 612 -23.33 -6.41 -12.29
N CYS A 613 -23.25 -6.39 -13.61
CA CYS A 613 -22.27 -5.61 -14.37
C CYS A 613 -22.33 -4.13 -13.99
N ASN A 614 -21.18 -3.47 -14.01
CA ASN A 614 -21.13 -2.01 -13.99
C ASN A 614 -21.25 -1.45 -15.42
N ASP A 615 -21.47 -0.13 -15.51
CA ASP A 615 -21.66 0.54 -16.80
C ASP A 615 -20.43 0.42 -17.71
N MET A 616 -19.22 0.39 -17.14
CA MET A 616 -17.97 0.22 -17.91
C MET A 616 -17.92 -1.12 -18.65
N LEU A 617 -18.36 -2.20 -18.01
CA LEU A 617 -18.42 -3.51 -18.65
C LEU A 617 -19.52 -3.58 -19.73
N LEU A 618 -20.66 -2.93 -19.48
CA LEU A 618 -21.75 -2.84 -20.45
C LEU A 618 -21.39 -1.97 -21.66
N GLU A 619 -20.62 -0.89 -21.49
CA GLU A 619 -20.09 -0.09 -22.61
C GLU A 619 -19.17 -0.92 -23.51
N LEU A 620 -18.39 -1.82 -22.90
CA LEU A 620 -17.47 -2.69 -23.63
C LEU A 620 -18.15 -3.83 -24.34
N TYR A 621 -19.25 -4.30 -23.76
CA TYR A 621 -20.03 -5.40 -24.28
C TYR A 621 -21.52 -5.05 -24.19
N PRO A 622 -22.03 -4.23 -25.13
CA PRO A 622 -23.41 -3.75 -25.11
C PRO A 622 -24.47 -4.86 -25.18
N ASP A 623 -24.05 -6.05 -25.62
CA ASP A 623 -24.89 -7.23 -25.82
C ASP A 623 -24.94 -8.16 -24.58
N LEU A 624 -24.41 -7.73 -23.41
CA LEU A 624 -24.38 -8.51 -22.16
C LEU A 624 -25.66 -8.52 -21.34
#